data_AF-A0A1G3L7Z6-F1
#
_entry.id   AF-A0A1G3L7Z6-F1
#
_cell.length_a   1.000
_cell.length_b   1.000
_cell.length_c   1.000
_cell.angle_alpha   90.00
_cell.angle_beta   90.00
_cell.angle_gamma   90.00
#
_symmetry.space_group_name_H-M   'P 1'
#
loop_
_entity.id
_entity.type
_entity.pdbx_description
1 polymer ?
#
loop_
_entity_poly.entity_id
_entity_poly.type
_entity_poly.pdbx_seq_one_letter_code
_entity_poly.pdbx_strand_id
1 'polypeptide(L)'
;MIVKNIKFIKAIKIYTPIKIPIAIIILSPMPEIILQIILISIYFTYPVLKKWLSCHILKMFLKYSENLDFIQMDDIPNVNFYKKTYPELEFEIMTLDKLHKRRKNISNKLIKFHRINFFQIIYISKGSGNHFIDFERYDFEAGDLILISDNQIQSFGRNIENDGYLILFTENFLIKNMLHRESDSLGRLFNNYLYPPLLKKSIINNENLLNIFQEMEFEYNNEELFHKEEILIHLLKIIFLKISRIQKNLIPRIKNVEWIQIFSKFRKELKYGISQTRDADKYAEMLNISYKHLNIICKDITNLSVKKFIDNYIVLEIKKDLATTDIAVKELTYKYGFDEPTNFIKFFKKNTGLTPIQFKDQLKK
;
A
#
# COMPACT_ATOMS: atom_id res chain seq x y z
N MET A 1 14.55 28.82 -32.43
CA MET A 1 14.68 29.73 -31.26
C MET A 1 15.21 31.13 -31.60
N ILE A 2 15.98 31.31 -32.68
CA ILE A 2 16.68 32.59 -32.99
C ILE A 2 15.81 33.62 -33.75
N VAL A 3 14.83 33.19 -34.55
CA VAL A 3 13.98 34.11 -35.35
C VAL A 3 12.92 34.87 -34.51
N LYS A 4 12.53 34.34 -33.34
CA LYS A 4 11.58 35.01 -32.42
C LYS A 4 12.20 36.22 -31.70
N ASN A 5 13.53 36.38 -31.70
CA ASN A 5 14.21 37.45 -30.97
C ASN A 5 14.38 38.76 -31.76
N ILE A 6 14.15 38.77 -33.08
CA ILE A 6 14.34 39.99 -33.89
C ILE A 6 13.22 41.01 -33.68
N LYS A 7 11.97 40.55 -33.44
CA LYS A 7 10.86 41.43 -33.02
C LYS A 7 11.04 41.99 -31.61
N PHE A 8 11.79 41.28 -30.75
CA PHE A 8 12.07 41.67 -29.37
C PHE A 8 13.07 42.84 -29.29
N ILE A 9 14.04 42.88 -30.21
CA ILE A 9 15.09 43.92 -30.28
C ILE A 9 14.53 45.28 -30.71
N LYS A 10 13.50 45.33 -31.58
CA LYS A 10 12.88 46.60 -32.00
C LYS A 10 12.14 47.33 -30.86
N ALA A 11 11.71 46.63 -29.80
CA ALA A 11 11.02 47.23 -28.66
C ALA A 11 11.96 47.86 -27.61
N ILE A 12 13.27 47.60 -27.68
CA ILE A 12 14.26 48.02 -26.67
C ILE A 12 14.86 49.41 -26.98
N LYS A 13 14.57 50.01 -28.14
CA LYS A 13 15.26 51.22 -28.65
C LYS A 13 14.92 52.55 -27.95
N ILE A 14 14.31 52.55 -26.76
CA ILE A 14 13.88 53.77 -26.05
C ILE A 14 14.28 53.71 -24.55
N TYR A 15 15.40 54.40 -24.27
CA TYR A 15 15.82 55.10 -23.03
C TYR A 15 16.27 54.34 -21.75
N THR A 16 17.39 54.86 -21.21
CA THR A 16 18.08 54.76 -19.89
C THR A 16 19.20 53.70 -19.70
N PRO A 17 20.30 54.03 -18.98
CA PRO A 17 21.55 53.24 -18.95
C PRO A 17 21.46 51.92 -18.15
N ILE A 18 20.34 51.66 -17.47
CA ILE A 18 20.17 50.52 -16.55
C ILE A 18 19.68 49.24 -17.27
N LYS A 19 19.23 49.33 -18.53
CA LYS A 19 18.57 48.21 -19.22
C LYS A 19 19.48 47.32 -20.08
N ILE A 20 20.65 47.81 -20.49
CA ILE A 20 21.61 47.05 -21.31
C ILE A 20 22.17 45.81 -20.57
N PRO A 21 22.49 45.87 -19.26
CA PRO A 21 22.98 44.70 -18.52
C PRO A 21 21.94 43.58 -18.39
N ILE A 22 20.66 43.93 -18.25
CA ILE A 22 19.56 42.97 -18.05
C ILE A 22 19.27 42.18 -19.33
N ALA A 23 19.33 42.84 -20.49
CA ALA A 23 19.19 42.16 -21.78
C ALA A 23 20.32 41.15 -22.05
N ILE A 24 21.54 41.46 -21.61
CA ILE A 24 22.71 40.58 -21.73
C ILE A 24 22.57 39.35 -20.81
N ILE A 25 22.07 39.52 -19.59
CA ILE A 25 21.81 38.42 -18.64
C ILE A 25 20.76 37.44 -19.20
N ILE A 26 19.70 37.94 -19.84
CA ILE A 26 18.63 37.10 -20.41
C ILE A 26 19.10 36.32 -21.65
N LEU A 27 20.14 36.79 -22.35
CA LEU A 27 20.67 36.16 -23.56
C LEU A 27 21.85 35.20 -23.29
N SER A 28 22.32 35.10 -22.05
CA SER A 28 23.40 34.19 -21.64
C SER A 28 22.87 32.76 -21.42
N PRO A 29 23.59 31.70 -21.85
CA PRO A 29 23.19 30.32 -21.62
C PRO A 29 23.46 29.95 -20.15
N MET A 30 22.50 30.23 -19.26
CA MET A 30 22.56 29.89 -17.85
C MET A 30 21.40 28.96 -17.45
N PRO A 31 21.58 28.09 -16.43
CA PRO A 31 20.51 27.28 -15.88
C PRO A 31 19.29 28.12 -15.46
N GLU A 32 18.07 27.69 -15.80
CA GLU A 32 16.83 28.46 -15.61
C GLU A 32 16.60 28.94 -14.16
N ILE A 33 17.06 28.17 -13.17
CA ILE A 33 16.97 28.53 -11.75
C ILE A 33 17.81 29.77 -11.41
N ILE A 34 18.99 29.92 -12.03
CA ILE A 34 19.87 31.07 -11.80
C ILE A 34 19.25 32.32 -12.43
N LEU A 35 18.66 32.18 -13.62
CA LEU A 35 17.94 33.28 -14.27
C LEU A 35 16.74 33.75 -13.41
N GLN A 36 16.03 32.81 -12.77
CA GLN A 36 14.91 33.12 -11.87
C GLN A 36 15.34 33.92 -10.63
N ILE A 37 16.42 33.52 -9.96
CA ILE A 37 16.94 34.22 -8.77
C ILE A 37 17.35 35.64 -9.15
N ILE A 38 18.01 35.82 -10.30
CA ILE A 38 18.43 37.13 -10.78
C ILE A 38 17.21 38.00 -11.11
N LEU A 39 16.18 37.47 -11.77
CA LEU A 39 14.97 38.23 -12.11
C LEU A 39 14.16 38.63 -10.86
N ILE A 40 14.09 37.76 -9.86
CA ILE A 40 13.45 38.06 -8.57
C ILE A 40 14.23 39.15 -7.83
N SER A 41 15.55 39.04 -7.78
CA SER A 41 16.42 40.08 -7.19
C SER A 41 16.19 41.42 -7.88
N ILE A 42 16.24 41.47 -9.22
CA ILE A 42 16.00 42.71 -9.99
C ILE A 42 14.59 43.28 -9.73
N TYR A 43 13.56 42.43 -9.59
CA TYR A 43 12.19 42.86 -9.31
C TYR A 43 12.05 43.59 -7.96
N PHE A 44 12.77 43.13 -6.93
CA PHE A 44 12.77 43.78 -5.62
C PHE A 44 13.70 44.99 -5.54
N THR A 45 14.77 45.03 -6.33
CA THR A 45 15.76 46.12 -6.29
C THR A 45 15.34 47.35 -7.12
N TYR A 46 14.59 47.19 -8.21
CA TYR A 46 14.29 48.30 -9.14
C TYR A 46 12.77 48.54 -9.33
N PRO A 47 12.16 49.46 -8.56
CA PRO A 47 10.72 49.72 -8.58
C PRO A 47 10.15 50.13 -9.95
N VAL A 48 10.98 50.77 -10.79
CA VAL A 48 10.58 51.25 -12.14
C VAL A 48 10.33 50.09 -13.12
N LEU A 49 10.96 48.92 -12.89
CA LEU A 49 10.82 47.74 -13.75
C LEU A 49 9.68 46.81 -13.31
N LYS A 50 9.05 47.11 -12.16
CA LYS A 50 8.05 46.26 -11.49
C LYS A 50 6.85 45.95 -12.39
N LYS A 51 6.39 46.91 -13.21
CA LYS A 51 5.25 46.75 -14.13
C LYS A 51 5.57 45.88 -15.37
N TRP A 52 6.85 45.77 -15.76
CA TRP A 52 7.29 44.97 -16.90
C TRP A 52 7.67 43.54 -16.46
N LEU A 53 8.42 43.42 -15.36
CA LEU A 53 8.75 42.14 -14.75
C LEU A 53 7.51 41.45 -14.17
N SER A 54 6.52 42.19 -13.65
CA SER A 54 5.29 41.57 -13.14
C SER A 54 4.58 40.74 -14.19
N CYS A 55 4.44 41.20 -15.44
CA CYS A 55 3.81 40.41 -16.50
C CYS A 55 4.63 39.18 -16.93
N HIS A 56 5.96 39.26 -16.91
CA HIS A 56 6.82 38.13 -17.29
C HIS A 56 6.93 37.10 -16.16
N ILE A 57 7.07 37.58 -14.92
CA ILE A 57 7.02 36.77 -13.70
C ILE A 57 5.64 36.13 -13.59
N LEU A 58 4.52 36.84 -13.84
CA LEU A 58 3.19 36.23 -13.84
C LEU A 58 3.06 35.14 -14.92
N LYS A 59 3.57 35.38 -16.14
CA LYS A 59 3.55 34.35 -17.20
C LYS A 59 4.44 33.16 -16.88
N MET A 60 5.57 33.37 -16.19
CA MET A 60 6.40 32.28 -15.66
C MET A 60 5.68 31.55 -14.52
N PHE A 61 5.05 32.26 -13.59
CA PHE A 61 4.27 31.69 -12.49
C PHE A 61 3.03 30.96 -12.99
N LEU A 62 2.39 31.39 -14.08
CA LEU A 62 1.27 30.69 -14.71
C LEU A 62 1.73 29.45 -15.49
N LYS A 63 2.89 29.52 -16.16
CA LYS A 63 3.54 28.36 -16.78
C LYS A 63 4.07 27.36 -15.72
N TYR A 64 4.37 27.85 -14.52
CA TYR A 64 4.71 27.05 -13.34
C TYR A 64 3.49 26.65 -12.51
N SER A 65 2.34 27.32 -12.58
CA SER A 65 1.13 26.89 -11.85
C SER A 65 0.46 25.70 -12.52
N GLU A 66 0.81 25.40 -13.77
CA GLU A 66 0.56 24.11 -14.42
C GLU A 66 1.64 23.04 -14.10
N ASN A 67 2.68 23.40 -13.33
CA ASN A 67 3.81 22.51 -12.94
C ASN A 67 4.27 22.73 -11.48
N LEU A 68 3.37 23.18 -10.60
CA LEU A 68 3.61 23.34 -9.17
C LEU A 68 2.84 22.24 -8.44
N ASP A 69 3.25 21.00 -8.71
CA ASP A 69 3.20 20.00 -7.66
C ASP A 69 4.17 20.49 -6.58
N PHE A 70 3.62 21.05 -5.50
CA PHE A 70 4.34 21.08 -4.23
C PHE A 70 4.89 19.66 -4.02
N ILE A 71 6.21 19.53 -3.80
CA ILE A 71 6.80 18.27 -3.33
C ILE A 71 6.27 18.07 -1.91
N GLN A 72 5.06 17.52 -1.85
CA GLN A 72 4.43 16.96 -0.69
C GLN A 72 5.20 15.67 -0.39
N MET A 73 5.51 15.46 0.89
CA MET A 73 6.18 14.26 1.38
C MET A 73 5.49 13.03 0.81
N ASP A 74 6.22 12.19 0.06
CA ASP A 74 5.63 10.98 -0.54
C ASP A 74 5.30 9.98 0.58
N ASP A 75 4.09 10.08 1.12
CA ASP A 75 3.44 9.05 1.91
C ASP A 75 3.32 7.75 1.09
N ILE A 76 3.35 6.61 1.78
CA ILE A 76 2.96 5.31 1.22
C ILE A 76 1.45 5.38 0.95
N PRO A 77 1.00 5.32 -0.32
CA PRO A 77 -0.39 5.61 -0.64
C PRO A 77 -1.34 4.54 -0.08
N ASN A 78 -2.51 4.98 0.37
CA ASN A 78 -3.66 4.08 0.54
C ASN A 78 -4.27 3.84 -0.84
N VAL A 79 -4.17 2.60 -1.33
CA VAL A 79 -4.80 2.16 -2.57
C VAL A 79 -6.18 1.63 -2.21
N ASN A 80 -7.20 2.33 -2.68
CA ASN A 80 -8.58 1.91 -2.53
C ASN A 80 -8.99 0.98 -3.68
N PHE A 81 -10.01 0.15 -3.46
CA PHE A 81 -10.63 -0.59 -4.55
C PHE A 81 -11.33 0.39 -5.52
N TYR A 82 -10.99 0.32 -6.80
CA TYR A 82 -11.58 1.19 -7.82
C TYR A 82 -12.53 0.40 -8.72
N LYS A 83 -13.83 0.73 -8.66
CA LYS A 83 -14.87 0.09 -9.47
C LYS A 83 -14.81 0.61 -10.91
N LYS A 84 -13.95 0.01 -11.75
CA LYS A 84 -13.71 0.53 -13.11
C LYS A 84 -14.63 -0.07 -14.16
N THR A 85 -14.76 -1.40 -14.18
CA THR A 85 -15.45 -2.13 -15.25
C THR A 85 -16.94 -2.33 -14.94
N TYR A 86 -17.25 -2.63 -13.68
CA TYR A 86 -18.60 -2.90 -13.21
C TYR A 86 -18.83 -2.12 -11.91
N PRO A 87 -19.52 -0.96 -11.95
CA PRO A 87 -19.70 -0.06 -10.80
C PRO A 87 -20.39 -0.72 -9.59
N GLU A 88 -21.19 -1.75 -9.84
CA GLU A 88 -21.91 -2.47 -8.79
C GLU A 88 -21.12 -3.67 -8.23
N LEU A 89 -20.04 -4.08 -8.91
CA LEU A 89 -19.27 -5.26 -8.57
C LEU A 89 -18.00 -4.88 -7.83
N GLU A 90 -17.95 -5.18 -6.53
CA GLU A 90 -16.75 -4.96 -5.69
C GLU A 90 -15.72 -6.09 -5.83
N PHE A 91 -15.53 -6.54 -7.08
CA PHE A 91 -14.64 -7.61 -7.50
C PHE A 91 -14.01 -7.28 -8.87
N GLU A 92 -12.72 -7.57 -9.06
CA GLU A 92 -12.00 -7.41 -10.32
C GLU A 92 -10.99 -8.56 -10.49
N ILE A 93 -10.88 -9.11 -11.71
CA ILE A 93 -9.77 -9.98 -12.10
C ILE A 93 -9.01 -9.38 -13.29
N MET A 94 -7.69 -9.50 -13.29
CA MET A 94 -6.84 -9.10 -14.40
C MET A 94 -5.56 -9.92 -14.48
N THR A 95 -4.89 -9.89 -15.63
CA THR A 95 -3.53 -10.42 -15.74
C THR A 95 -2.49 -9.50 -15.10
N LEU A 96 -1.36 -10.06 -14.67
CA LEU A 96 -0.23 -9.27 -14.18
C LEU A 96 0.36 -8.39 -15.28
N ASP A 97 0.36 -8.81 -16.55
CA ASP A 97 0.69 -7.93 -17.67
C ASP A 97 -0.20 -6.67 -17.73
N LYS A 98 -1.53 -6.83 -17.56
CA LYS A 98 -2.47 -5.70 -17.51
C LYS A 98 -2.17 -4.78 -16.32
N LEU A 99 -1.81 -5.35 -15.17
CA LEU A 99 -1.34 -4.59 -14.00
C LEU A 99 -0.04 -3.83 -14.30
N HIS A 100 0.96 -4.46 -14.91
CA HIS A 100 2.24 -3.83 -15.25
C HIS A 100 2.06 -2.67 -16.23
N LYS A 101 1.12 -2.79 -17.18
CA LYS A 101 0.72 -1.69 -18.06
C LYS A 101 0.07 -0.55 -17.28
N ARG A 102 -0.81 -0.84 -16.29
CA ARG A 102 -1.35 0.18 -15.37
C ARG A 102 -0.25 0.86 -14.55
N ARG A 103 0.75 0.10 -14.05
CA ARG A 103 1.90 0.60 -13.29
C ARG A 103 2.73 1.62 -14.07
N LYS A 104 3.02 1.34 -15.35
CA LYS A 104 3.76 2.25 -16.22
C LYS A 104 3.05 3.60 -16.41
N ASN A 105 1.72 3.58 -16.43
CA ASN A 105 0.91 4.80 -16.57
C ASN A 105 0.68 5.52 -15.23
N ILE A 106 0.79 4.84 -14.08
CA ILE A 106 0.58 5.37 -12.73
C ILE A 106 1.91 5.37 -11.95
N SER A 107 2.82 6.26 -12.34
CA SER A 107 4.01 6.74 -11.59
C SER A 107 4.76 5.78 -10.64
N ASN A 108 4.91 4.48 -10.96
CA ASN A 108 5.60 3.48 -10.12
C ASN A 108 5.08 3.36 -8.66
N LYS A 109 3.88 3.87 -8.35
CA LYS A 109 3.34 3.89 -6.97
C LYS A 109 3.21 2.50 -6.34
N LEU A 110 2.95 1.48 -7.15
CA LEU A 110 2.82 0.10 -6.70
C LEU A 110 4.16 -0.58 -6.35
N ILE A 111 5.31 0.01 -6.71
CA ILE A 111 6.65 -0.49 -6.34
C ILE A 111 7.05 0.07 -4.99
N LYS A 112 6.55 1.25 -4.62
CA LYS A 112 6.63 1.72 -3.24
C LYS A 112 5.70 0.88 -2.36
N PHE A 113 6.02 0.83 -1.08
CA PHE A 113 5.07 0.33 -0.11
C PHE A 113 3.75 1.10 -0.27
N HIS A 114 2.63 0.40 -0.17
CA HIS A 114 1.30 0.97 -0.19
C HIS A 114 0.37 0.08 0.64
N ARG A 115 -0.63 0.69 1.29
CA ARG A 115 -1.65 -0.06 2.04
C ARG A 115 -2.85 -0.29 1.14
N ILE A 116 -3.45 -1.47 1.23
CA ILE A 116 -4.70 -1.79 0.53
C ILE A 116 -5.85 -1.94 1.53
N ASN A 117 -7.08 -1.66 1.10
CA ASN A 117 -8.30 -1.88 1.89
C ASN A 117 -9.23 -2.93 1.26
N PHE A 118 -8.65 -3.84 0.48
CA PHE A 118 -9.30 -4.95 -0.19
C PHE A 118 -8.37 -6.16 -0.15
N PHE A 119 -8.90 -7.32 -0.49
CA PHE A 119 -8.16 -8.57 -0.54
C PHE A 119 -7.54 -8.76 -1.92
N GLN A 120 -6.41 -9.46 -1.98
CA GLN A 120 -5.77 -9.88 -3.23
C GLN A 120 -5.44 -11.36 -3.20
N ILE A 121 -5.64 -12.01 -4.35
CA ILE A 121 -5.08 -13.33 -4.65
C ILE A 121 -4.27 -13.20 -5.93
N ILE A 122 -2.98 -13.51 -5.85
CA ILE A 122 -2.04 -13.41 -6.96
C ILE A 122 -1.52 -14.80 -7.30
N TYR A 123 -1.87 -15.32 -8.46
CA TYR A 123 -1.32 -16.57 -8.99
C TYR A 123 -0.23 -16.25 -10.01
N ILE A 124 0.98 -16.78 -9.80
CA ILE A 124 2.11 -16.57 -10.70
C ILE A 124 2.11 -17.68 -11.75
N SER A 125 1.78 -17.37 -13.00
CA SER A 125 1.79 -18.37 -14.10
C SER A 125 3.16 -18.50 -14.76
N LYS A 126 3.97 -17.43 -14.74
CA LYS A 126 5.30 -17.39 -15.37
C LYS A 126 6.26 -16.48 -14.61
N GLY A 127 7.54 -16.84 -14.65
CA GLY A 127 8.64 -16.01 -14.15
C GLY A 127 8.86 -16.13 -12.66
N SER A 128 9.63 -15.19 -12.11
CA SER A 128 9.96 -15.12 -10.69
C SER A 128 10.17 -13.67 -10.26
N GLY A 129 10.15 -13.44 -8.95
CA GLY A 129 10.31 -12.10 -8.42
C GLY A 129 10.25 -12.08 -6.90
N ASN A 130 10.01 -10.89 -6.38
CA ASN A 130 9.77 -10.67 -4.97
C ASN A 130 8.54 -9.81 -4.77
N HIS A 131 7.85 -10.07 -3.67
CA HIS A 131 6.72 -9.30 -3.18
C HIS A 131 6.97 -9.01 -1.71
N PHE A 132 6.76 -7.76 -1.29
CA PHE A 132 6.84 -7.40 0.11
C PHE A 132 5.44 -7.36 0.70
N ILE A 133 5.24 -7.97 1.87
CA ILE A 133 3.98 -7.98 2.61
C ILE A 133 4.31 -7.66 4.06
N ASP A 134 3.70 -6.62 4.61
CA ASP A 134 3.95 -6.13 5.97
C ASP A 134 5.45 -5.95 6.27
N PHE A 135 6.17 -5.39 5.29
CA PHE A 135 7.62 -5.12 5.27
C PHE A 135 8.53 -6.35 5.21
N GLU A 136 7.97 -7.56 5.13
CA GLU A 136 8.71 -8.80 4.94
C GLU A 136 8.79 -9.16 3.46
N ARG A 137 9.95 -9.68 3.03
CA ARG A 137 10.21 -10.06 1.63
C ARG A 137 9.81 -11.51 1.38
N TYR A 138 9.05 -11.75 0.32
CA TYR A 138 8.64 -13.06 -0.18
C TYR A 138 9.11 -13.24 -1.62
N ASP A 139 10.06 -14.15 -1.84
CA ASP A 139 10.50 -14.52 -3.17
C ASP A 139 9.55 -15.57 -3.77
N PHE A 140 9.04 -15.33 -4.97
CA PHE A 140 8.07 -16.19 -5.65
C PHE A 140 8.58 -16.70 -6.99
N GLU A 141 7.99 -17.78 -7.46
CA GLU A 141 8.21 -18.36 -8.79
C GLU A 141 6.89 -18.85 -9.42
N ALA A 142 6.94 -19.23 -10.70
CA ALA A 142 5.80 -19.79 -11.41
C ALA A 142 5.19 -21.00 -10.66
N GLY A 143 3.87 -20.97 -10.51
CA GLY A 143 3.07 -21.92 -9.74
C GLY A 143 2.78 -21.48 -8.30
N ASP A 144 3.44 -20.45 -7.79
CA ASP A 144 3.18 -19.91 -6.45
C ASP A 144 1.88 -19.07 -6.40
N LEU A 145 1.27 -19.00 -5.21
CA LEU A 145 0.09 -18.20 -4.91
C LEU A 145 0.38 -17.25 -3.74
N ILE A 146 0.01 -15.98 -3.88
CA ILE A 146 0.14 -14.95 -2.85
C ILE A 146 -1.25 -14.51 -2.41
N LEU A 147 -1.48 -14.51 -1.09
CA LEU A 147 -2.71 -14.06 -0.45
C LEU A 147 -2.43 -12.80 0.36
N ILE A 148 -3.22 -11.75 0.14
CA ILE A 148 -3.06 -10.46 0.82
C ILE A 148 -4.42 -10.04 1.36
N SER A 149 -4.45 -9.73 2.65
CA SER A 149 -5.65 -9.33 3.36
C SER A 149 -5.88 -7.82 3.25
N ASP A 150 -7.10 -7.39 3.59
CA ASP A 150 -7.38 -5.99 3.81
C ASP A 150 -6.46 -5.38 4.89
N ASN A 151 -6.20 -4.07 4.77
CA ASN A 151 -5.36 -3.28 5.68
C ASN A 151 -3.91 -3.79 5.82
N GLN A 152 -3.43 -4.58 4.86
CA GLN A 152 -2.02 -4.94 4.76
C GLN A 152 -1.23 -3.94 3.94
N ILE A 153 0.05 -3.81 4.26
CA ILE A 153 1.00 -3.08 3.44
C ILE A 153 1.67 -4.05 2.49
N GLN A 154 1.80 -3.64 1.23
CA GLN A 154 2.54 -4.39 0.24
C GLN A 154 3.40 -3.51 -0.66
N SER A 155 4.35 -4.12 -1.34
CA SER A 155 5.09 -3.53 -2.45
C SER A 155 5.42 -4.66 -3.41
N PHE A 156 5.17 -4.47 -4.71
CA PHE A 156 5.67 -5.47 -5.66
C PHE A 156 7.08 -5.12 -6.06
N GLY A 157 7.89 -6.16 -6.26
CA GLY A 157 9.23 -6.04 -6.80
C GLY A 157 9.30 -5.27 -8.12
N ARG A 158 10.51 -4.79 -8.41
CA ARG A 158 10.83 -4.07 -9.66
C ARG A 158 10.85 -5.00 -10.87
N ASN A 159 11.03 -6.31 -10.66
CA ASN A 159 11.00 -7.26 -11.76
C ASN A 159 9.57 -7.40 -12.29
N ILE A 160 9.41 -7.09 -13.58
CA ILE A 160 8.15 -7.20 -14.33
C ILE A 160 8.16 -8.40 -15.28
N GLU A 161 9.21 -9.21 -15.28
CA GLU A 161 9.32 -10.45 -16.07
C GLU A 161 8.57 -11.60 -15.39
N ASN A 162 7.33 -11.33 -14.99
CA ASN A 162 6.39 -12.29 -14.45
C ASN A 162 5.02 -12.04 -15.06
N ASP A 163 4.28 -13.13 -15.18
CA ASP A 163 2.89 -13.10 -15.60
C ASP A 163 2.05 -13.99 -14.69
N GLY A 164 0.74 -13.80 -14.74
CA GLY A 164 -0.16 -14.41 -13.79
C GLY A 164 -1.50 -13.71 -13.74
N TYR A 165 -2.25 -14.01 -12.69
CA TYR A 165 -3.60 -13.49 -12.48
C TYR A 165 -3.68 -12.82 -11.12
N LEU A 166 -4.37 -11.69 -11.07
CA LEU A 166 -4.65 -10.91 -9.88
C LEU A 166 -6.17 -10.82 -9.72
N ILE A 167 -6.67 -11.38 -8.63
CA ILE A 167 -8.05 -11.20 -8.17
C ILE A 167 -8.05 -10.16 -7.05
N LEU A 168 -8.99 -9.22 -7.12
CA LEU A 168 -9.24 -8.16 -6.15
C LEU A 168 -10.69 -8.23 -5.69
N PHE A 169 -10.96 -8.13 -4.38
CA PHE A 169 -12.33 -8.01 -3.87
C PHE A 169 -12.39 -7.35 -2.50
N THR A 170 -13.51 -6.71 -2.18
CA THR A 170 -13.71 -6.06 -0.88
C THR A 170 -14.30 -7.03 0.16
N GLU A 171 -14.27 -6.62 1.44
CA GLU A 171 -14.99 -7.33 2.50
C GLU A 171 -16.51 -7.35 2.25
N ASN A 172 -17.08 -6.25 1.78
CA ASN A 172 -18.50 -6.15 1.45
C ASN A 172 -18.91 -7.13 0.35
N PHE A 173 -18.06 -7.32 -0.68
CA PHE A 173 -18.29 -8.33 -1.72
C PHE A 173 -18.44 -9.73 -1.11
N LEU A 174 -17.58 -10.08 -0.15
CA LEU A 174 -17.65 -11.36 0.53
C LEU A 174 -18.91 -11.49 1.38
N ILE A 175 -19.23 -10.47 2.18
CA ILE A 175 -20.42 -10.49 3.06
C ILE A 175 -21.70 -10.64 2.25
N LYS A 176 -21.81 -9.95 1.10
CA LYS A 176 -22.99 -10.02 0.22
C LYS A 176 -23.16 -11.40 -0.42
N ASN A 177 -22.07 -12.05 -0.80
CA ASN A 177 -22.09 -13.19 -1.73
C ASN A 177 -21.72 -14.55 -1.09
N MET A 178 -21.34 -14.56 0.19
CA MET A 178 -20.95 -15.76 0.94
C MET A 178 -21.90 -16.00 2.11
N LEU A 179 -22.20 -17.26 2.42
CA LEU A 179 -23.03 -17.59 3.57
C LEU A 179 -22.30 -17.23 4.87
N HIS A 180 -23.01 -16.84 5.93
CA HIS A 180 -22.40 -16.50 7.23
C HIS A 180 -21.49 -17.59 7.83
N ARG A 181 -21.67 -18.87 7.48
CA ARG A 181 -20.75 -19.94 7.91
C ARG A 181 -19.45 -19.96 7.12
N GLU A 182 -19.45 -19.43 5.90
CA GLU A 182 -18.28 -19.32 5.03
C GLU A 182 -17.41 -18.11 5.42
N SER A 183 -17.99 -17.03 5.97
CA SER A 183 -17.23 -15.83 6.37
C SER A 183 -16.20 -16.10 7.48
N ASP A 184 -16.53 -16.95 8.45
CA ASP A 184 -15.59 -17.40 9.49
C ASP A 184 -14.42 -18.20 8.89
N SER A 185 -14.66 -18.92 7.78
CA SER A 185 -13.61 -19.64 7.07
C SER A 185 -12.71 -18.71 6.24
N LEU A 186 -13.24 -17.64 5.67
CA LEU A 186 -12.47 -16.62 4.93
C LEU A 186 -11.51 -15.86 5.84
N GLY A 187 -11.96 -15.50 7.05
CA GLY A 187 -11.11 -14.94 8.09
C GLY A 187 -9.94 -15.85 8.48
N ARG A 188 -10.05 -17.18 8.24
CA ARG A 188 -8.94 -18.14 8.41
C ARG A 188 -8.06 -18.21 7.17
N LEU A 189 -8.62 -18.16 5.95
CA LEU A 189 -7.85 -18.24 4.70
C LEU A 189 -6.79 -17.14 4.60
N PHE A 190 -7.16 -15.93 5.01
CA PHE A 190 -6.33 -14.72 4.97
C PHE A 190 -5.66 -14.43 6.33
N ASN A 191 -5.53 -15.44 7.19
CA ASN A 191 -4.89 -15.29 8.49
C ASN A 191 -3.40 -15.63 8.39
N ASN A 192 -2.57 -14.59 8.28
CA ASN A 192 -1.12 -14.75 8.12
C ASN A 192 -0.41 -15.31 9.37
N TYR A 193 -1.11 -15.45 10.49
CA TYR A 193 -0.59 -16.12 11.69
C TYR A 193 -0.86 -17.64 11.67
N LEU A 194 -1.82 -18.09 10.87
CA LEU A 194 -2.11 -19.51 10.66
C LEU A 194 -1.37 -20.05 9.44
N TYR A 195 -1.25 -19.24 8.38
CA TYR A 195 -0.67 -19.64 7.11
C TYR A 195 0.28 -18.57 6.58
N PRO A 196 1.37 -18.94 5.91
CA PRO A 196 2.19 -17.95 5.23
C PRO A 196 1.38 -17.27 4.11
N PRO A 197 1.61 -15.96 3.85
CA PRO A 197 0.96 -15.25 2.74
C PRO A 197 1.31 -15.85 1.37
N LEU A 198 2.51 -16.44 1.25
CA LEU A 198 3.00 -17.10 0.05
C LEU A 198 2.85 -18.62 0.20
N LEU A 199 2.04 -19.23 -0.69
CA LEU A 199 1.92 -20.67 -0.85
C LEU A 199 2.78 -21.13 -2.03
N LYS A 200 3.66 -22.10 -1.78
CA LYS A 200 4.62 -22.57 -2.78
C LYS A 200 4.02 -23.57 -3.77
N LYS A 201 4.49 -23.57 -5.02
CA LYS A 201 4.05 -24.52 -6.05
C LYS A 201 4.11 -25.98 -5.58
N SER A 202 5.14 -26.33 -4.79
CA SER A 202 5.36 -27.68 -4.24
C SER A 202 4.18 -28.19 -3.40
N ILE A 203 3.43 -27.30 -2.74
CA ILE A 203 2.23 -27.65 -1.96
C ILE A 203 0.93 -27.47 -2.76
N ILE A 204 0.98 -26.74 -3.88
CA ILE A 204 -0.18 -26.43 -4.75
C ILE A 204 -0.41 -27.52 -5.81
N ASN A 205 0.65 -28.21 -6.25
CA ASN A 205 0.80 -29.01 -7.50
C ASN A 205 -0.41 -29.82 -8.05
N ASN A 206 -1.45 -30.11 -7.27
CA ASN A 206 -2.61 -30.90 -7.69
C ASN A 206 -3.93 -30.11 -7.81
N GLU A 207 -3.94 -28.80 -7.58
CA GLU A 207 -5.21 -28.06 -7.49
C GLU A 207 -5.69 -27.44 -8.82
N ASN A 208 -4.92 -27.55 -9.91
CA ASN A 208 -5.25 -27.00 -11.24
C ASN A 208 -5.85 -25.57 -11.17
N LEU A 209 -5.23 -24.72 -10.35
CA LEU A 209 -5.72 -23.35 -10.10
C LEU A 209 -5.70 -22.52 -11.38
N LEU A 210 -4.69 -22.69 -12.23
CA LEU A 210 -4.51 -21.92 -13.47
C LEU A 210 -5.77 -21.94 -14.34
N ASN A 211 -6.38 -23.11 -14.55
CA ASN A 211 -7.60 -23.22 -15.37
C ASN A 211 -8.76 -22.40 -14.80
N ILE A 212 -8.88 -22.34 -13.46
CA ILE A 212 -9.95 -21.57 -12.81
C ILE A 212 -9.70 -20.08 -12.93
N PHE A 213 -8.45 -19.62 -12.79
CA PHE A 213 -8.09 -18.23 -13.03
C PHE A 213 -8.33 -17.83 -14.49
N GLN A 214 -8.00 -18.70 -15.44
CA GLN A 214 -8.26 -18.50 -16.86
C GLN A 214 -9.75 -18.38 -17.15
N GLU A 215 -10.56 -19.32 -16.65
CA GLU A 215 -12.01 -19.30 -16.81
C GLU A 215 -12.63 -18.04 -16.21
N MET A 216 -12.18 -17.65 -15.03
CA MET A 216 -12.66 -16.44 -14.35
C MET A 216 -12.27 -15.17 -15.10
N GLU A 217 -11.06 -15.10 -15.67
CA GLU A 217 -10.61 -13.96 -16.46
C GLU A 217 -11.35 -13.87 -17.80
N PHE A 218 -11.59 -15.02 -18.44
CA PHE A 218 -12.41 -15.12 -19.64
C PHE A 218 -13.84 -14.63 -19.36
N GLU A 219 -14.50 -15.18 -18.34
CA GLU A 219 -15.86 -14.80 -17.95
C GLU A 219 -15.93 -13.30 -17.64
N TYR A 220 -15.00 -12.77 -16.84
CA TYR A 220 -14.99 -11.34 -16.48
C TYR A 220 -14.90 -10.40 -17.69
N ASN A 221 -14.16 -10.78 -18.73
CA ASN A 221 -14.01 -9.98 -19.95
C ASN A 221 -15.05 -10.31 -21.03
N ASN A 222 -15.89 -11.33 -20.86
CA ASN A 222 -16.95 -11.68 -21.80
C ASN A 222 -17.96 -10.51 -21.94
N GLU A 223 -18.66 -10.37 -23.05
CA GLU A 223 -19.72 -9.35 -23.21
C GLU A 223 -21.06 -9.83 -22.64
N GLU A 224 -21.27 -11.14 -22.53
CA GLU A 224 -22.46 -11.71 -21.90
C GLU A 224 -22.56 -11.28 -20.43
N LEU A 225 -23.74 -10.83 -20.01
CA LEU A 225 -24.00 -10.33 -18.66
C LEU A 225 -24.90 -11.27 -17.87
N PHE A 226 -25.67 -12.12 -18.54
CA PHE A 226 -26.58 -13.06 -17.91
C PHE A 226 -25.80 -14.04 -17.02
N HIS A 227 -26.15 -14.12 -15.73
CA HIS A 227 -25.49 -14.92 -14.69
C HIS A 227 -23.99 -14.65 -14.44
N LYS A 228 -23.37 -13.68 -15.10
CA LYS A 228 -21.93 -13.39 -14.96
C LYS A 228 -21.46 -13.24 -13.51
N GLU A 229 -22.13 -12.38 -12.72
CA GLU A 229 -21.76 -12.15 -11.32
C GLU A 229 -21.79 -13.45 -10.53
N GLU A 230 -22.83 -14.28 -10.72
CA GLU A 230 -22.97 -15.57 -10.06
C GLU A 230 -21.86 -16.54 -10.49
N ILE A 231 -21.54 -16.62 -11.78
CA ILE A 231 -20.45 -17.48 -12.28
C ILE A 231 -19.13 -17.08 -11.63
N LEU A 232 -18.79 -15.80 -11.62
CA LEU A 232 -17.57 -15.28 -10.99
C LEU A 232 -17.52 -15.60 -9.49
N ILE A 233 -18.64 -15.45 -8.78
CA ILE A 233 -18.74 -15.80 -7.35
C ILE A 233 -18.47 -17.30 -7.15
N HIS A 234 -19.06 -18.17 -7.98
CA HIS A 234 -18.86 -19.62 -7.85
C HIS A 234 -17.42 -20.02 -8.16
N LEU A 235 -16.80 -19.44 -9.19
CA LEU A 235 -15.38 -19.67 -9.49
C LEU A 235 -14.49 -19.21 -8.32
N LEU A 236 -14.80 -18.07 -7.69
CA LEU A 236 -14.07 -17.60 -6.51
C LEU A 236 -14.24 -18.54 -5.32
N LYS A 237 -15.45 -19.05 -5.08
CA LYS A 237 -15.72 -20.07 -4.05
C LYS A 237 -14.89 -21.33 -4.29
N ILE A 238 -14.77 -21.77 -5.53
CA ILE A 238 -13.90 -22.91 -5.88
C ILE A 238 -12.44 -22.60 -5.53
N ILE A 239 -11.93 -21.41 -5.88
CA ILE A 239 -10.57 -20.98 -5.50
C ILE A 239 -10.38 -21.03 -3.98
N PHE A 240 -11.33 -20.49 -3.20
CA PHE A 240 -11.27 -20.52 -1.74
C PHE A 240 -11.25 -21.93 -1.16
N LEU A 241 -12.10 -22.83 -1.67
CA LEU A 241 -12.12 -24.22 -1.23
C LEU A 241 -10.79 -24.94 -1.52
N LYS A 242 -10.18 -24.66 -2.68
CA LYS A 242 -8.87 -25.23 -3.05
C LYS A 242 -7.75 -24.69 -2.17
N ILE A 243 -7.72 -23.38 -1.91
CA ILE A 243 -6.77 -22.76 -0.96
C ILE A 243 -6.95 -23.37 0.43
N SER A 244 -8.19 -23.48 0.91
CA SER A 244 -8.51 -24.09 2.21
C SER A 244 -7.96 -25.51 2.33
N ARG A 245 -8.08 -26.31 1.26
CA ARG A 245 -7.55 -27.67 1.20
C ARG A 245 -6.02 -27.70 1.24
N ILE A 246 -5.35 -26.84 0.47
CA ILE A 246 -3.88 -26.70 0.51
C ILE A 246 -3.43 -26.35 1.92
N GLN A 247 -4.06 -25.33 2.50
CA GLN A 247 -3.78 -24.81 3.83
C GLN A 247 -4.01 -25.84 4.93
N LYS A 248 -5.08 -26.64 4.85
CA LYS A 248 -5.35 -27.74 5.81
C LYS A 248 -4.14 -28.67 5.96
N ASN A 249 -3.42 -28.95 4.87
CA ASN A 249 -2.25 -29.82 4.87
C ASN A 249 -0.99 -29.13 5.45
N LEU A 250 -0.98 -27.80 5.58
CA LEU A 250 0.10 -27.03 6.18
C LEU A 250 0.02 -26.94 7.70
N ILE A 251 -1.13 -27.27 8.29
CA ILE A 251 -1.32 -27.31 9.74
C ILE A 251 -1.37 -28.76 10.25
N PRO A 252 -0.23 -29.48 10.32
CA PRO A 252 -0.10 -30.57 11.27
C PRO A 252 -0.03 -30.09 12.74
N ARG A 253 0.11 -28.78 12.97
CA ARG A 253 0.58 -28.21 14.24
C ARG A 253 -0.52 -27.80 15.23
N ILE A 254 -1.68 -27.33 14.76
CA ILE A 254 -2.74 -26.86 15.66
C ILE A 254 -3.53 -28.06 16.16
N LYS A 255 -3.32 -28.38 17.43
CA LYS A 255 -3.89 -29.58 18.06
C LYS A 255 -5.40 -29.48 18.30
N ASN A 256 -5.93 -28.25 18.36
CA ASN A 256 -7.33 -28.01 18.71
C ASN A 256 -7.95 -26.94 17.80
N VAL A 257 -8.99 -27.32 17.07
CA VAL A 257 -9.75 -26.41 16.17
C VAL A 257 -10.46 -25.30 16.96
N GLU A 258 -10.89 -25.57 18.18
CA GLU A 258 -11.52 -24.58 19.07
C GLU A 258 -10.54 -23.46 19.43
N TRP A 259 -9.26 -23.77 19.58
CA TRP A 259 -8.23 -22.77 19.87
C TRP A 259 -8.07 -21.76 18.74
N ILE A 260 -8.31 -22.17 17.50
CA ILE A 260 -8.32 -21.26 16.35
C ILE A 260 -9.46 -20.25 16.50
N GLN A 261 -10.63 -20.67 16.95
CA GLN A 261 -11.77 -19.78 17.17
C GLN A 261 -11.48 -18.79 18.31
N ILE A 262 -10.94 -19.27 19.44
CA ILE A 262 -10.56 -18.41 20.56
C ILE A 262 -9.50 -17.40 20.13
N PHE A 263 -8.48 -17.84 19.38
CA PHE A 263 -7.43 -16.95 18.89
C PHE A 263 -7.95 -15.94 17.87
N SER A 264 -8.88 -16.32 17.00
CA SER A 264 -9.55 -15.38 16.09
C SER A 264 -10.35 -14.32 16.86
N LYS A 265 -11.06 -14.70 17.92
CA LYS A 265 -11.75 -13.74 18.82
C LYS A 265 -10.75 -12.82 19.50
N PHE A 266 -9.67 -13.37 20.08
CA PHE A 266 -8.58 -12.58 20.67
C PHE A 266 -8.01 -11.55 19.69
N ARG A 267 -7.72 -11.95 18.45
CA ARG A 267 -7.24 -11.02 17.41
C ARG A 267 -8.25 -9.92 17.10
N LYS A 268 -9.54 -10.24 17.08
CA LYS A 268 -10.60 -9.27 16.87
C LYS A 268 -10.62 -8.23 17.99
N GLU A 269 -10.61 -8.68 19.26
CA GLU A 269 -10.55 -7.80 20.42
C GLU A 269 -9.26 -6.94 20.41
N LEU A 270 -8.11 -7.53 20.05
CA LEU A 270 -6.86 -6.78 19.91
C LEU A 270 -6.94 -5.71 18.81
N LYS A 271 -7.55 -6.01 17.66
CA LYS A 271 -7.73 -5.05 16.55
C LYS A 271 -8.52 -3.82 16.99
N TYR A 272 -9.59 -4.00 17.74
CA TYR A 272 -10.47 -2.89 18.16
C TYR A 272 -10.08 -2.25 19.49
N GLY A 273 -9.41 -2.99 20.37
CA GLY A 273 -9.05 -2.55 21.73
C GLY A 273 -7.62 -2.02 21.89
N ILE A 274 -6.83 -1.95 20.81
CA ILE A 274 -5.40 -1.59 20.86
C ILE A 274 -5.11 -0.23 21.53
N SER A 275 -6.04 0.72 21.42
CA SER A 275 -5.94 2.04 22.06
C SER A 275 -6.34 2.04 23.54
N GLN A 276 -7.09 1.03 23.98
CA GLN A 276 -7.66 0.94 25.33
C GLN A 276 -6.76 0.17 26.29
N THR A 277 -6.16 -0.92 25.82
CA THR A 277 -5.29 -1.77 26.64
C THR A 277 -4.24 -2.49 25.81
N ARG A 278 -3.09 -2.71 26.42
CA ARG A 278 -2.02 -3.59 25.91
C ARG A 278 -1.79 -4.77 26.84
N ASP A 279 -2.65 -4.91 27.85
CA ASP A 279 -2.58 -5.93 28.88
C ASP A 279 -3.23 -7.23 28.42
N ALA A 280 -2.43 -8.30 28.42
CA ALA A 280 -2.87 -9.62 28.03
C ALA A 280 -3.88 -10.23 29.02
N ASP A 281 -3.85 -9.85 30.30
CA ASP A 281 -4.80 -10.31 31.29
C ASP A 281 -6.21 -9.77 30.98
N LYS A 282 -6.33 -8.49 30.64
CA LYS A 282 -7.61 -7.89 30.22
C LYS A 282 -8.19 -8.56 28.97
N TYR A 283 -7.35 -8.91 28.00
CA TYR A 283 -7.83 -9.66 26.82
C TYR A 283 -8.29 -11.07 27.18
N ALA A 284 -7.65 -11.73 28.15
CA ALA A 284 -8.11 -13.03 28.63
C ALA A 284 -9.46 -12.93 29.34
N GLU A 285 -9.66 -11.88 30.16
CA GLU A 285 -10.94 -11.57 30.81
C GLU A 285 -12.06 -11.33 29.79
N MET A 286 -11.82 -10.51 28.76
CA MET A 286 -12.79 -10.26 27.67
C MET A 286 -13.23 -11.55 26.95
N LEU A 287 -12.35 -12.56 26.93
CA LEU A 287 -12.61 -13.86 26.31
C LEU A 287 -13.16 -14.90 27.30
N ASN A 288 -13.37 -14.53 28.57
CA ASN A 288 -13.77 -15.42 29.66
C ASN A 288 -12.84 -16.62 29.85
N ILE A 289 -11.52 -16.42 29.72
CA ILE A 289 -10.50 -17.45 29.94
C ILE A 289 -9.37 -16.93 30.83
N SER A 290 -8.56 -17.84 31.39
CA SER A 290 -7.35 -17.41 32.11
C SER A 290 -6.25 -16.94 31.15
N TYR A 291 -5.41 -16.00 31.59
CA TYR A 291 -4.20 -15.60 30.88
C TYR A 291 -3.32 -16.81 30.52
N LYS A 292 -3.19 -17.78 31.45
CA LYS A 292 -2.44 -19.01 31.21
C LYS A 292 -2.97 -19.77 30.00
N HIS A 293 -4.30 -19.89 29.87
CA HIS A 293 -4.92 -20.56 28.75
C HIS A 293 -4.73 -19.79 27.43
N LEU A 294 -4.95 -18.47 27.43
CA LEU A 294 -4.71 -17.63 26.26
C LEU A 294 -3.25 -17.70 25.79
N ASN A 295 -2.30 -17.69 26.72
CA ASN A 295 -0.88 -17.78 26.41
C ASN A 295 -0.50 -19.14 25.83
N ILE A 296 -1.11 -20.24 26.28
CA ILE A 296 -0.91 -21.57 25.67
C ILE A 296 -1.43 -21.58 24.23
N ILE A 297 -2.66 -21.09 24.01
CA ILE A 297 -3.27 -20.99 22.67
C ILE A 297 -2.39 -20.16 21.73
N CYS A 298 -1.96 -18.98 22.18
CA CYS A 298 -1.13 -18.09 21.39
C CYS A 298 0.21 -18.72 21.02
N LYS A 299 0.86 -19.44 21.96
CA LYS A 299 2.10 -20.17 21.69
C LYS A 299 1.91 -21.32 20.71
N ASP A 300 0.84 -22.09 20.83
CA ASP A 300 0.56 -23.21 19.92
C ASP A 300 0.39 -22.72 18.48
N ILE A 301 -0.31 -21.61 18.29
CA ILE A 301 -0.63 -21.06 16.98
C ILE A 301 0.55 -20.27 16.38
N THR A 302 1.19 -19.41 17.18
CA THR A 302 2.14 -18.41 16.66
C THR A 302 3.60 -18.67 17.04
N ASN A 303 3.86 -19.64 17.94
CA ASN A 303 5.13 -19.84 18.64
C ASN A 303 5.57 -18.65 19.53
N LEU A 304 4.69 -17.68 19.79
CA LEU A 304 4.97 -16.52 20.64
C LEU A 304 4.13 -16.55 21.91
N SER A 305 4.65 -15.96 23.00
CA SER A 305 3.80 -15.64 24.15
C SER A 305 2.75 -14.59 23.77
N VAL A 306 1.61 -14.59 24.46
CA VAL A 306 0.54 -13.60 24.20
C VAL A 306 1.05 -12.16 24.31
N LYS A 307 1.89 -11.86 25.29
CA LYS A 307 2.50 -10.53 25.44
C LYS A 307 3.39 -10.16 24.25
N LYS A 308 4.25 -11.09 23.80
CA LYS A 308 5.13 -10.82 22.65
C LYS A 308 4.33 -10.70 21.36
N PHE A 309 3.24 -11.46 21.22
CA PHE A 309 2.31 -11.34 20.10
C PHE A 309 1.65 -9.95 20.07
N ILE A 310 1.11 -9.48 21.20
CA ILE A 310 0.53 -8.14 21.33
C ILE A 310 1.57 -7.07 20.97
N ASP A 311 2.79 -7.16 21.54
CA ASP A 311 3.87 -6.21 21.23
C ASP A 311 4.18 -6.18 19.72
N ASN A 312 4.32 -7.34 19.08
CA ASN A 312 4.59 -7.44 17.65
C ASN A 312 3.44 -6.89 16.80
N TYR A 313 2.19 -7.17 17.18
CA TYR A 313 1.00 -6.65 16.51
C TYR A 313 0.97 -5.11 16.57
N ILE A 314 1.16 -4.54 17.76
CA ILE A 314 1.19 -3.07 17.95
C ILE A 314 2.32 -2.44 17.15
N VAL A 315 3.51 -3.04 17.18
CA VAL A 315 4.67 -2.54 16.41
C VAL A 315 4.37 -2.56 14.91
N LEU A 316 3.73 -3.62 14.41
CA LEU A 316 3.35 -3.70 13.00
C LEU A 316 2.35 -2.60 12.65
N GLU A 317 1.30 -2.41 13.44
CA GLU A 317 0.32 -1.34 13.20
C GLU A 317 0.97 0.06 13.24
N ILE A 318 1.87 0.31 14.21
CA ILE A 318 2.66 1.55 14.26
C ILE A 318 3.49 1.72 12.99
N LYS A 319 4.20 0.68 12.53
CA LYS A 319 4.96 0.73 11.27
C LYS A 319 4.05 1.05 10.11
N LYS A 320 2.84 0.49 10.06
CA LYS A 320 1.87 0.76 9.01
C LYS A 320 1.43 2.21 9.00
N ASP A 321 1.17 2.81 10.16
CA ASP A 321 0.78 4.22 10.24
C ASP A 321 1.94 5.16 9.94
N LEU A 322 3.15 4.88 10.44
CA LEU A 322 4.37 5.65 10.10
C LEU A 322 4.68 5.61 8.60
N ALA A 323 4.35 4.49 7.96
CA ALA A 323 4.49 4.31 6.53
C ALA A 323 3.47 5.17 5.77
N THR A 324 2.18 5.06 6.09
CA THR A 324 1.09 5.56 5.23
C THR A 324 0.53 6.92 5.61
N THR A 325 1.04 7.55 6.67
CA THR A 325 0.49 8.81 7.19
C THR A 325 1.57 9.80 7.62
N ASP A 326 1.21 11.08 7.56
CA ASP A 326 1.96 12.18 8.16
C ASP A 326 1.60 12.48 9.62
N ILE A 327 0.90 11.56 10.30
CA ILE A 327 0.54 11.69 11.70
C ILE A 327 1.80 11.90 12.54
N ALA A 328 1.77 12.91 13.41
CA ALA A 328 2.89 13.23 14.27
C ALA A 328 3.16 12.06 15.24
N VAL A 329 4.43 11.80 15.55
CA VAL A 329 4.82 10.74 16.51
C VAL A 329 4.12 10.92 17.87
N LYS A 330 3.86 12.17 18.27
CA LYS A 330 3.10 12.50 19.47
C LYS A 330 1.64 12.03 19.39
N GLU A 331 0.99 12.16 18.24
CA GLU A 331 -0.39 11.69 18.06
C GLU A 331 -0.45 10.16 18.01
N LEU A 332 0.51 9.51 17.35
CA LEU A 332 0.61 8.04 17.36
C LEU A 332 0.80 7.47 18.78
N THR A 333 1.54 8.20 19.64
CA THR A 333 1.72 7.81 21.04
C THR A 333 0.37 7.57 21.72
N TYR A 334 -0.53 8.56 21.66
CA TYR A 334 -1.85 8.47 22.28
C TYR A 334 -2.77 7.49 21.55
N LYS A 335 -2.69 7.42 20.21
CA LYS A 335 -3.47 6.46 19.40
C LYS A 335 -3.26 5.01 19.83
N TYR A 336 -2.04 4.65 20.22
CA TYR A 336 -1.67 3.29 20.64
C TYR A 336 -1.66 3.11 22.17
N GLY A 337 -2.31 3.99 22.93
CA GLY A 337 -2.48 3.86 24.38
C GLY A 337 -1.18 3.98 25.17
N PHE A 338 -0.27 4.86 24.72
CA PHE A 338 0.89 5.27 25.52
C PHE A 338 0.61 6.63 26.15
N ASP A 339 0.93 6.79 27.43
CA ASP A 339 0.72 8.05 28.15
C ASP A 339 1.73 9.13 27.74
N GLU A 340 2.95 8.71 27.37
CA GLU A 340 4.08 9.61 27.13
C GLU A 340 4.88 9.19 25.88
N PRO A 341 5.28 10.15 25.01
CA PRO A 341 6.05 9.87 23.79
C PRO A 341 7.36 9.13 24.05
N THR A 342 8.01 9.39 25.18
CA THR A 342 9.25 8.71 25.58
C THR A 342 9.06 7.20 25.72
N ASN A 343 7.91 6.77 26.28
CA ASN A 343 7.60 5.35 26.46
C ASN A 343 7.29 4.69 25.11
N PHE A 344 6.56 5.39 24.24
CA PHE A 344 6.29 4.95 22.86
C PHE A 344 7.58 4.75 22.06
N ILE A 345 8.49 5.74 22.07
CA ILE A 345 9.75 5.66 21.33
C ILE A 345 10.64 4.53 21.86
N LYS A 346 10.75 4.39 23.20
CA LYS A 346 11.49 3.27 23.81
C LYS A 346 10.89 1.92 23.44
N PHE A 347 9.57 1.80 23.48
CA PHE A 347 8.86 0.58 23.08
C PHE A 347 9.12 0.21 21.62
N PHE A 348 8.97 1.18 20.70
CA PHE A 348 9.21 0.95 19.28
C PHE A 348 10.66 0.57 19.03
N LYS A 349 11.62 1.34 19.55
CA LYS A 349 13.06 1.07 19.39
C LYS A 349 13.48 -0.27 19.98
N LYS A 350 12.93 -0.67 21.12
CA LYS A 350 13.20 -1.99 21.72
C LYS A 350 12.77 -3.13 20.80
N ASN A 351 11.68 -2.97 20.05
CA ASN A 351 11.14 -4.03 19.21
C ASN A 351 11.63 -3.99 17.75
N THR A 352 12.09 -2.84 17.25
CA THR A 352 12.52 -2.68 15.85
C THR A 352 14.00 -2.37 15.66
N GLY A 353 14.70 -1.97 16.73
CA GLY A 353 16.06 -1.44 16.66
C GLY A 353 16.16 0.04 16.23
N LEU A 354 15.06 0.64 15.76
CA LEU A 354 15.02 1.98 15.18
C LEU A 354 14.05 2.88 15.95
N THR A 355 14.28 4.19 15.96
CA THR A 355 13.24 5.13 16.38
C THR A 355 12.14 5.24 15.30
N PRO A 356 10.93 5.70 15.65
CA PRO A 356 9.87 5.95 14.67
C PRO A 356 10.31 6.83 13.49
N ILE A 357 11.09 7.89 13.78
CA ILE A 357 11.63 8.81 12.77
C ILE A 357 12.66 8.10 11.88
N GLN A 358 13.59 7.35 12.48
CA GLN A 358 14.59 6.58 11.72
C GLN A 358 13.92 5.57 10.79
N PHE A 359 12.86 4.91 11.24
CA PHE A 359 12.08 4.00 10.41
C PHE A 359 11.40 4.72 9.23
N LYS A 360 10.76 5.88 9.47
CA LYS A 360 10.15 6.68 8.39
C LYS A 360 11.18 7.15 7.36
N ASP A 361 12.37 7.55 7.81
CA ASP A 361 13.46 7.96 6.91
C ASP A 361 14.05 6.78 6.12
N GLN A 362 14.04 5.57 6.68
CA GLN A 362 14.46 4.36 5.96
C GLN A 362 13.50 4.00 4.82
N LEU A 363 12.19 4.24 4.98
CA LEU A 363 11.19 3.96 3.93
C LEU A 363 11.27 4.91 2.73
N LYS A 364 11.90 6.07 2.90
CA LYS A 364 12.10 7.07 1.81
C LYS A 364 13.27 6.73 0.89
N LYS A 365 14.16 5.83 1.30
CA LYS A 365 15.33 5.39 0.53
C LYS A 365 14.95 4.19 -0.33
#